data_AF-A0A349ZQ46-F1
#
_entry.id   AF-A0A349ZQ46-F1
#
_cell.length_a   1.000
_cell.length_b   1.000
_cell.length_c   1.000
_cell.angle_alpha   90.00
_cell.angle_beta   90.00
_cell.angle_gamma   90.00
#
_symmetry.space_group_name_H-M   'P 1'
#
loop_
_entity.id
_entity.type
_entity.pdbx_description
1 polymer ?
#
loop_
_entity_poly.entity_id
_entity_poly.type
_entity_poly.pdbx_seq_one_letter_code
_entity_poly.pdbx_strand_id
1 'polypeptide(L)'
;MIREEGGALITRLRIPMIQGEKITVLKYAAFSDSIREKDPKAKAMQVLADAIKQDIKDLYEAQKRFLSDFHSRSNMEINGDKELEDAVRFNMYELLQAAPHDAHSGIAAKGLSGEGYEGHFFWDTEMYVVPFFLLTNPELAKNIISFRYATLKQARENAALLGHKKGALYPWRTITGVECSGYFPSGTAAYHINGAVSYAVIQYYLTTLDEAFLKEMGLEILIETARLWLDTGVYDRQGRFNILEVTGPDEYTCMVDNNYYTNASAKYNLSHAAKLYEKLSGDEEVKKLSERLKLSEEEIDEMKKAADNMYLPYDEEYGINPQDDSFLKKPVWDLAATPKEEFPLLLHYHPLHLYRYQVCKQADTVLSYFLFPTLQSAETMEKSFRY
;
A
#
# COMPACT_ATOMS: atom_id res chain seq x y z
N MET A 1 -46.58 3.11 3.49
CA MET A 1 -46.57 4.21 2.49
C MET A 1 -45.17 4.81 2.50
N ILE A 2 -44.49 4.84 1.36
CA ILE A 2 -43.20 5.51 1.20
C ILE A 2 -43.49 6.99 0.93
N ARG A 3 -42.86 7.90 1.66
CA ARG A 3 -42.95 9.35 1.46
C ARG A 3 -41.56 9.94 1.39
N GLU A 4 -41.38 10.91 0.51
CA GLU A 4 -40.16 11.72 0.48
C GLU A 4 -40.35 12.94 1.39
N GLU A 5 -39.43 13.15 2.33
CA GLU A 5 -39.47 14.24 3.31
C GLU A 5 -38.04 14.69 3.60
N GLY A 6 -37.70 15.95 3.29
CA GLY A 6 -36.39 16.53 3.59
C GLY A 6 -35.18 15.84 2.93
N GLY A 7 -35.36 15.26 1.73
CA GLY A 7 -34.30 14.50 1.03
C GLY A 7 -34.15 13.05 1.49
N ALA A 8 -35.04 12.55 2.36
CA ALA A 8 -35.07 11.16 2.80
C ALA A 8 -36.33 10.43 2.30
N LEU A 9 -36.20 9.14 2.02
CA LEU A 9 -37.32 8.23 1.76
C LEU A 9 -37.75 7.56 3.07
N ILE A 10 -38.98 7.84 3.51
CA ILE A 10 -39.53 7.37 4.78
C ILE A 10 -40.61 6.32 4.53
N THR A 11 -40.44 5.14 5.11
CA THR A 11 -41.48 4.10 5.17
C THR A 11 -42.06 4.03 6.58
N ARG A 12 -43.36 4.30 6.74
CA ARG A 12 -44.06 4.12 8.02
C ARG A 12 -44.85 2.81 8.03
N LEU A 13 -44.58 1.97 9.03
CA LEU A 13 -45.29 0.72 9.32
C LEU A 13 -46.14 0.91 10.59
N ARG A 14 -47.41 0.51 10.56
CA ARG A 14 -48.28 0.43 11.74
C ARG A 14 -48.78 -1.00 11.84
N ILE A 15 -48.41 -1.68 12.92
CA ILE A 15 -48.72 -3.10 13.10
C ILE A 15 -49.37 -3.26 14.48
N PRO A 16 -50.61 -3.77 14.59
CA PRO A 16 -51.21 -4.09 15.88
C PRO A 16 -50.44 -5.25 16.52
N MET A 17 -50.20 -5.20 17.83
CA MET A 17 -49.57 -6.28 18.59
C MET A 17 -50.37 -6.66 19.83
N ILE A 18 -50.29 -7.93 20.19
CA ILE A 18 -50.81 -8.46 21.46
C ILE A 18 -49.64 -8.82 22.38
N GLN A 19 -49.86 -8.72 23.70
CA GLN A 19 -48.86 -9.14 24.69
C GLN A 19 -48.44 -10.60 24.46
N GLY A 20 -47.13 -10.83 24.31
CA GLY A 20 -46.55 -12.16 24.07
C GLY A 20 -46.20 -12.45 22.59
N GLU A 21 -46.61 -11.59 21.65
CA GLU A 21 -46.26 -11.74 20.23
C GLU A 21 -44.88 -11.12 19.90
N LYS A 22 -44.23 -11.65 18.84
CA LYS A 22 -42.99 -11.12 18.29
C LYS A 22 -43.22 -10.62 16.86
N ILE A 23 -42.93 -9.35 16.61
CA ILE A 23 -42.79 -8.82 15.25
C ILE A 23 -41.33 -8.94 14.83
N THR A 24 -41.10 -9.37 13.59
CA THR A 24 -39.79 -9.31 12.93
C THR A 24 -39.92 -8.42 11.70
N VAL A 25 -39.07 -7.41 11.59
CA VAL A 25 -38.99 -6.53 10.42
C VAL A 25 -37.68 -6.82 9.71
N LEU A 26 -37.76 -7.28 8.47
CA LEU A 26 -36.60 -7.49 7.62
C LEU A 26 -36.45 -6.30 6.68
N LYS A 27 -35.25 -5.71 6.64
CA LYS A 27 -34.91 -4.62 5.74
C LYS A 27 -33.74 -5.06 4.86
N TYR A 28 -33.98 -5.05 3.56
CA TYR A 28 -32.95 -5.32 2.56
C TYR A 28 -32.50 -3.99 1.95
N ALA A 29 -31.20 -3.85 1.74
CA ALA A 29 -30.60 -2.72 1.05
C ALA A 29 -29.57 -3.25 0.07
N ALA A 30 -29.55 -2.69 -1.14
CA ALA A 30 -28.56 -3.00 -2.16
C ALA A 30 -27.96 -1.69 -2.67
N PHE A 31 -26.64 -1.67 -2.80
CA PHE A 31 -25.87 -0.55 -3.32
C PHE A 31 -25.14 -0.99 -4.58
N SER A 32 -24.99 -0.08 -5.53
CA SER A 32 -24.23 -0.27 -6.76
C SER A 32 -23.74 1.11 -7.22
N ASP A 33 -22.63 1.13 -7.95
CA ASP A 33 -21.94 2.35 -8.34
C ASP A 33 -21.59 2.35 -9.83
N SER A 34 -21.33 3.53 -10.37
CA SER A 34 -21.03 3.71 -11.79
C SER A 34 -19.60 3.35 -12.19
N ILE A 35 -18.73 2.99 -11.23
CA ILE A 35 -17.37 2.51 -11.51
C ILE A 35 -17.45 1.06 -11.97
N ARG A 36 -18.29 0.25 -11.30
CA ARG A 36 -18.47 -1.18 -11.59
C ARG A 36 -19.55 -1.46 -12.62
N GLU A 37 -20.57 -0.62 -12.68
CA GLU A 37 -21.79 -0.93 -13.42
C GLU A 37 -22.21 0.25 -14.29
N LYS A 38 -22.50 -0.01 -15.57
CA LYS A 38 -22.97 1.02 -16.50
C LYS A 38 -24.35 1.57 -16.12
N ASP A 39 -25.22 0.72 -15.56
CA ASP A 39 -26.53 1.09 -15.01
C ASP A 39 -26.62 0.63 -13.54
N PRO A 40 -26.08 1.41 -12.59
CA PRO A 40 -26.02 1.02 -11.19
C PRO A 40 -27.42 0.88 -10.57
N LYS A 41 -28.39 1.66 -11.06
CA LYS A 41 -29.77 1.57 -10.59
C LYS A 41 -30.38 0.23 -10.97
N ALA A 42 -30.25 -0.18 -12.23
CA ALA A 42 -30.74 -1.49 -12.66
C ALA A 42 -30.05 -2.63 -11.90
N LYS A 43 -28.73 -2.55 -11.70
CA LYS A 43 -27.99 -3.56 -10.94
C LYS A 43 -28.46 -3.65 -9.48
N ALA A 44 -28.57 -2.52 -8.77
CA ALA A 44 -29.03 -2.51 -7.38
C ALA A 44 -30.45 -3.08 -7.25
N MET A 45 -31.35 -2.75 -8.17
CA MET A 45 -32.71 -3.31 -8.21
C MET A 45 -32.72 -4.81 -8.48
N GLN A 46 -31.84 -5.31 -9.36
CA GLN A 46 -31.69 -6.74 -9.61
C GLN A 46 -31.20 -7.48 -8.36
N VAL A 47 -30.12 -6.98 -7.73
CA VAL A 47 -29.56 -7.56 -6.50
C VAL A 47 -30.60 -7.60 -5.39
N LEU A 48 -31.36 -6.51 -5.21
CA LEU A 48 -32.44 -6.44 -4.23
C LEU A 48 -33.55 -7.46 -4.53
N ALA A 49 -33.97 -7.57 -5.80
CA ALA A 49 -35.00 -8.52 -6.20
C ALA A 49 -34.56 -9.99 -5.97
N ASP A 50 -33.28 -10.30 -6.16
CA ASP A 50 -32.73 -11.64 -5.92
C ASP A 50 -32.52 -11.93 -4.43
N ALA A 51 -32.16 -10.91 -3.62
CA ALA A 51 -32.06 -11.03 -2.17
C ALA A 51 -33.42 -11.28 -1.50
N ILE A 52 -34.49 -10.61 -1.96
CA ILE A 52 -35.85 -10.76 -1.41
C ILE A 52 -36.44 -12.15 -1.68
N LYS A 53 -35.97 -12.86 -2.71
CA LYS A 53 -36.41 -14.24 -3.02
C LYS A 53 -35.79 -15.29 -2.08
N GLN A 54 -34.77 -14.93 -1.29
CA GLN A 54 -34.05 -15.84 -0.39
C GLN A 54 -34.57 -15.72 1.04
N ASP A 55 -34.59 -16.84 1.77
CA ASP A 55 -34.83 -16.80 3.22
C ASP A 55 -33.65 -16.09 3.89
N ILE A 56 -33.93 -15.20 4.86
CA ILE A 56 -32.89 -14.52 5.64
C ILE A 56 -31.95 -15.50 6.35
N LYS A 57 -32.43 -16.70 6.70
CA LYS A 57 -31.60 -17.76 7.27
C LYS A 57 -30.54 -18.25 6.30
N ASP A 58 -30.88 -18.40 5.02
CA ASP A 58 -29.93 -18.83 3.99
C ASP A 58 -28.84 -17.79 3.77
N LEU A 59 -29.20 -16.50 3.86
CA LEU A 59 -28.23 -15.39 3.80
C LEU A 59 -27.26 -15.40 5.00
N TYR A 60 -27.76 -15.66 6.22
CA TYR A 60 -26.90 -15.80 7.40
C TYR A 60 -25.98 -17.03 7.31
N GLU A 61 -26.48 -18.16 6.82
CA GLU A 61 -25.64 -19.35 6.61
C GLU A 61 -24.60 -19.14 5.50
N ALA A 62 -24.93 -18.38 4.45
CA ALA A 62 -23.96 -17.96 3.45
C ALA A 62 -22.84 -17.11 4.07
N GLN A 63 -23.18 -16.10 4.87
CA GLN A 63 -22.19 -15.28 5.60
C GLN A 63 -21.33 -16.12 6.53
N LYS A 64 -21.94 -17.04 7.29
CA LYS A 64 -21.23 -17.93 8.21
C LYS A 64 -20.25 -18.83 7.48
N ARG A 65 -20.64 -19.39 6.32
CA ARG A 65 -19.74 -20.20 5.48
C ARG A 65 -18.57 -19.38 4.96
N PHE A 66 -18.82 -18.17 4.48
CA PHE A 66 -17.76 -17.26 4.01
C PHE A 66 -16.74 -16.95 5.13
N LEU A 67 -17.22 -16.56 6.31
CA LEU A 67 -16.33 -16.28 7.45
C LEU A 67 -15.61 -17.54 7.96
N SER A 68 -16.27 -18.70 7.93
CA SER A 68 -15.64 -19.97 8.33
C SER A 68 -14.54 -20.39 7.36
N ASP A 69 -14.72 -20.19 6.05
CA ASP A 69 -13.69 -20.45 5.04
C ASP A 69 -12.48 -19.53 5.25
N PHE A 70 -12.71 -18.23 5.43
CA PHE A 70 -11.64 -17.29 5.74
C PHE A 70 -10.88 -17.68 7.02
N HIS A 71 -11.60 -17.97 8.12
CA HIS A 71 -10.97 -18.40 9.36
C HIS A 71 -10.19 -19.71 9.17
N SER A 72 -10.68 -20.68 8.41
CA SER A 72 -9.98 -21.95 8.20
C SER A 72 -8.58 -21.78 7.57
N ARG A 73 -8.36 -20.70 6.80
CA ARG A 73 -7.10 -20.39 6.11
C ARG A 73 -6.21 -19.41 6.85
N SER A 74 -6.75 -18.68 7.82
CA SER A 74 -6.04 -17.57 8.47
C SER A 74 -5.90 -17.73 9.99
N ASN A 75 -6.73 -18.57 10.65
CA ASN A 75 -6.85 -18.61 12.10
C ASN A 75 -5.50 -18.81 12.81
N MET A 76 -5.34 -18.08 13.91
CA MET A 76 -4.19 -18.15 14.80
C MET A 76 -4.70 -18.38 16.24
N GLU A 77 -3.96 -19.16 17.02
CA GLU A 77 -4.26 -19.43 18.44
C GLU A 77 -3.11 -18.90 19.31
N ILE A 78 -3.47 -18.16 20.37
CA ILE A 78 -2.51 -17.65 21.35
C ILE A 78 -2.80 -18.33 22.69
N ASN A 79 -1.90 -19.23 23.07
CA ASN A 79 -2.02 -19.97 24.32
C ASN A 79 -1.61 -19.10 25.51
N GLY A 80 -2.48 -19.02 26.52
CA GLY A 80 -2.20 -18.32 27.78
C GLY A 80 -2.59 -16.84 27.80
N ASP A 81 -3.06 -16.28 26.68
CA ASP A 81 -3.52 -14.89 26.60
C ASP A 81 -4.75 -14.76 25.68
N LYS A 82 -5.94 -14.92 26.29
CA LYS A 82 -7.22 -14.88 25.57
C LYS A 82 -7.56 -13.50 25.04
N GLU A 83 -7.15 -12.44 25.74
CA GLU A 83 -7.43 -11.06 25.33
C GLU A 83 -6.62 -10.71 24.08
N LEU A 84 -5.33 -11.10 24.04
CA LEU A 84 -4.51 -10.95 22.85
C LEU A 84 -5.02 -11.81 21.68
N GLU A 85 -5.47 -13.05 21.95
CA GLU A 85 -6.09 -13.90 20.93
C GLU A 85 -7.31 -13.22 20.27
N ASP A 86 -8.22 -12.68 21.09
CA ASP A 86 -9.40 -11.99 20.61
C ASP A 86 -9.06 -10.70 19.86
N ALA A 87 -8.07 -9.94 20.34
CA ALA A 87 -7.59 -8.75 19.67
C ALA A 87 -7.03 -9.07 18.28
N VAL A 88 -6.22 -10.12 18.14
CA VAL A 88 -5.69 -10.53 16.82
C VAL A 88 -6.81 -11.00 15.90
N ARG A 89 -7.74 -11.84 16.39
CA ARG A 89 -8.90 -12.28 15.58
C ARG A 89 -9.75 -11.10 15.11
N PHE A 90 -9.96 -10.10 15.96
CA PHE A 90 -10.66 -8.88 15.58
C PHE A 90 -9.92 -8.12 14.47
N ASN A 91 -8.60 -7.94 14.58
CA ASN A 91 -7.80 -7.30 13.53
C ASN A 91 -7.88 -8.05 12.19
N MET A 92 -7.83 -9.39 12.21
CA MET A 92 -7.97 -10.19 11.00
C MET A 92 -9.35 -10.06 10.36
N TYR A 93 -10.40 -9.99 11.18
CA TYR A 93 -11.75 -9.72 10.70
C TYR A 93 -11.84 -8.34 10.04
N GLU A 94 -11.29 -7.29 10.67
CA GLU A 94 -11.27 -5.94 10.11
C GLU A 94 -10.49 -5.87 8.79
N LEU A 95 -9.36 -6.59 8.66
CA LEU A 95 -8.64 -6.73 7.40
C LEU A 95 -9.52 -7.32 6.30
N LEU A 96 -10.23 -8.42 6.59
CA LEU A 96 -11.16 -9.03 5.64
C LEU A 96 -12.27 -8.05 5.23
N GLN A 97 -12.86 -7.35 6.20
CA GLN A 97 -13.95 -6.40 5.94
C GLN A 97 -13.50 -5.20 5.09
N ALA A 98 -12.22 -4.83 5.15
CA ALA A 98 -11.65 -3.75 4.36
C ALA A 98 -11.15 -4.18 2.98
N ALA A 99 -10.99 -5.49 2.72
CA ALA A 99 -10.38 -6.00 1.50
C ALA A 99 -11.31 -5.85 0.26
N PRO A 100 -10.77 -5.40 -0.88
CA PRO A 100 -11.53 -5.35 -2.12
C PRO A 100 -11.69 -6.76 -2.71
N HIS A 101 -12.85 -7.01 -3.31
CA HIS A 101 -13.15 -8.25 -4.04
C HIS A 101 -13.02 -8.09 -5.56
N ASP A 102 -12.50 -6.96 -6.03
CA ASP A 102 -12.29 -6.64 -7.44
C ASP A 102 -11.07 -5.72 -7.63
N ALA A 103 -10.74 -5.43 -8.88
CA ALA A 103 -9.60 -4.58 -9.27
C ALA A 103 -9.93 -3.08 -9.31
N HIS A 104 -11.12 -2.65 -8.86
CA HIS A 104 -11.56 -1.25 -8.95
C HIS A 104 -11.34 -0.46 -7.66
N SER A 105 -10.82 -1.07 -6.61
CA SER A 105 -10.62 -0.41 -5.32
C SER A 105 -9.39 -0.94 -4.59
N GLY A 106 -8.72 -0.06 -3.85
CA GLY A 106 -7.68 -0.41 -2.88
C GLY A 106 -8.26 -0.52 -1.47
N ILE A 107 -7.37 -0.53 -0.48
CA ILE A 107 -7.74 -0.58 0.95
C ILE A 107 -7.51 0.81 1.57
N ALA A 108 -8.58 1.41 2.06
CA ALA A 108 -8.49 2.70 2.75
C ALA A 108 -7.72 2.56 4.06
N ALA A 109 -6.94 3.58 4.43
CA ALA A 109 -6.12 3.57 5.66
C ALA A 109 -6.93 3.37 6.96
N LYS A 110 -8.25 3.59 6.92
CA LYS A 110 -9.19 3.33 8.02
C LYS A 110 -10.32 2.37 7.62
N GLY A 111 -10.10 1.57 6.57
CA GLY A 111 -11.17 0.78 5.95
C GLY A 111 -12.38 1.65 5.63
N LEU A 112 -13.58 1.10 5.82
CA LEU A 112 -14.85 1.83 5.71
C LEU A 112 -15.46 2.13 7.09
N SER A 113 -14.60 2.32 8.11
CA SER A 113 -15.02 2.47 9.51
C SER A 113 -15.27 3.92 9.96
N GLY A 114 -14.93 4.91 9.13
CA GLY A 114 -15.13 6.33 9.45
C GLY A 114 -14.49 7.28 8.43
N GLU A 115 -14.51 8.57 8.74
CA GLU A 115 -14.05 9.64 7.83
C GLU A 115 -12.53 9.90 7.89
N GLY A 116 -11.82 9.26 8.82
CA GLY A 116 -10.36 9.42 8.95
C GLY A 116 -9.63 9.06 7.65
N TYR A 117 -8.75 9.94 7.19
CA TYR A 117 -8.08 9.86 5.88
C TYR A 117 -9.01 9.82 4.66
N GLU A 118 -10.31 10.13 4.84
CA GLU A 118 -11.31 10.35 3.78
C GLU A 118 -11.41 9.17 2.78
N GLY A 119 -11.16 7.94 3.24
CA GLY A 119 -11.25 6.75 2.40
C GLY A 119 -10.08 6.56 1.41
N HIS A 120 -9.00 7.32 1.52
CA HIS A 120 -7.87 7.22 0.60
C HIS A 120 -6.97 6.02 0.88
N PHE A 121 -6.37 5.54 -0.21
CA PHE A 121 -5.37 4.49 -0.27
C PHE A 121 -3.97 5.10 -0.21
N PHE A 122 -3.08 4.41 0.50
CA PHE A 122 -1.68 4.77 0.73
C PHE A 122 -0.81 3.52 0.55
N TRP A 123 0.50 3.67 0.72
CA TRP A 123 1.46 2.56 0.74
C TRP A 123 1.18 1.50 1.83
N ASP A 124 0.36 1.85 2.84
CA ASP A 124 -0.13 0.96 3.91
C ASP A 124 -0.73 -0.33 3.34
N THR A 125 -1.44 -0.22 2.21
CA THR A 125 -2.06 -1.36 1.54
C THR A 125 -1.01 -2.40 1.16
N GLU A 126 0.03 -1.99 0.45
CA GLU A 126 1.07 -2.90 -0.03
C GLU A 126 2.05 -3.35 1.06
N MET A 127 2.38 -2.48 2.01
CA MET A 127 3.38 -2.81 3.04
C MET A 127 2.82 -3.57 4.24
N TYR A 128 1.59 -3.30 4.65
CA TYR A 128 1.05 -3.86 5.89
C TYR A 128 -0.11 -4.83 5.65
N VAL A 129 -0.89 -4.65 4.58
CA VAL A 129 -2.08 -5.48 4.35
C VAL A 129 -1.84 -6.61 3.36
N VAL A 130 -1.17 -6.34 2.23
CA VAL A 130 -0.86 -7.38 1.23
C VAL A 130 -0.11 -8.58 1.82
N PRO A 131 0.89 -8.44 2.72
CA PRO A 131 1.58 -9.60 3.29
C PRO A 131 0.63 -10.59 4.00
N PHE A 132 -0.37 -10.08 4.71
CA PHE A 132 -1.37 -10.94 5.37
C PHE A 132 -2.18 -11.73 4.34
N PHE A 133 -2.70 -11.06 3.31
CA PHE A 133 -3.49 -11.74 2.28
C PHE A 133 -2.64 -12.63 1.39
N LEU A 134 -1.37 -12.30 1.18
CA LEU A 134 -0.47 -13.15 0.41
C LEU A 134 -0.31 -14.54 1.06
N LEU A 135 -0.28 -14.59 2.39
CA LEU A 135 -0.14 -15.85 3.13
C LEU A 135 -1.47 -16.59 3.37
N THR A 136 -2.59 -15.87 3.39
CA THR A 136 -3.90 -16.44 3.80
C THR A 136 -4.91 -16.55 2.65
N ASN A 137 -4.83 -15.65 1.66
CA ASN A 137 -5.74 -15.58 0.52
C ASN A 137 -5.10 -14.86 -0.69
N PRO A 138 -4.19 -15.53 -1.44
CA PRO A 138 -3.44 -14.90 -2.53
C PRO A 138 -4.31 -14.20 -3.59
N GLU A 139 -5.52 -14.70 -3.86
CA GLU A 139 -6.45 -14.05 -4.79
C GLU A 139 -6.87 -12.63 -4.34
N LEU A 140 -7.03 -12.40 -3.03
CA LEU A 140 -7.26 -11.03 -2.53
C LEU A 140 -6.02 -10.16 -2.68
N ALA A 141 -4.82 -10.70 -2.43
CA ALA A 141 -3.57 -9.98 -2.69
C ALA A 141 -3.45 -9.59 -4.17
N LYS A 142 -3.81 -10.50 -5.09
CA LYS A 142 -3.86 -10.25 -6.53
C LYS A 142 -4.84 -9.14 -6.88
N ASN A 143 -6.05 -9.14 -6.33
CA ASN A 143 -7.05 -8.10 -6.57
C ASN A 143 -6.54 -6.72 -6.12
N ILE A 144 -5.95 -6.65 -4.93
CA ILE A 144 -5.35 -5.42 -4.39
C ILE A 144 -4.27 -4.87 -5.33
N ILE A 145 -3.36 -5.74 -5.81
CA ILE A 145 -2.30 -5.32 -6.74
C ILE A 145 -2.88 -4.96 -8.13
N SER A 146 -3.94 -5.62 -8.57
CA SER A 146 -4.61 -5.35 -9.84
C SER A 146 -5.17 -3.93 -9.91
N PHE A 147 -5.57 -3.33 -8.79
CA PHE A 147 -5.93 -1.91 -8.73
C PHE A 147 -4.76 -0.99 -9.11
N ARG A 148 -3.53 -1.31 -8.70
CA ARG A 148 -2.33 -0.57 -9.11
C ARG A 148 -2.09 -0.69 -10.61
N TYR A 149 -2.33 -1.87 -11.20
CA TYR A 149 -2.26 -2.01 -12.65
C TYR A 149 -3.34 -1.18 -13.36
N ALA A 150 -4.59 -1.25 -12.89
CA ALA A 150 -5.72 -0.50 -13.44
C ALA A 150 -5.51 1.03 -13.39
N THR A 151 -4.69 1.51 -12.45
CA THR A 151 -4.36 2.93 -12.25
C THR A 151 -2.96 3.31 -12.75
N LEU A 152 -2.26 2.42 -13.47
CA LEU A 152 -0.90 2.67 -13.95
C LEU A 152 -0.83 3.85 -14.94
N LYS A 153 -1.90 4.08 -15.72
CA LYS A 153 -1.99 5.24 -16.60
C LYS A 153 -1.93 6.55 -15.81
N GLN A 154 -2.72 6.64 -14.73
CA GLN A 154 -2.75 7.80 -13.84
C GLN A 154 -1.40 8.00 -13.14
N ALA A 155 -0.72 6.91 -12.78
CA ALA A 155 0.65 6.98 -12.23
C ALA A 155 1.67 7.54 -13.24
N ARG A 156 1.56 7.19 -14.53
CA ARG A 156 2.37 7.81 -15.60
C ARG A 156 2.05 9.29 -15.78
N GLU A 157 0.77 9.65 -15.75
CA GLU A 157 0.31 11.05 -15.82
C GLU A 157 0.85 11.85 -14.62
N ASN A 158 0.83 11.28 -13.42
CA ASN A 158 1.39 11.89 -12.21
C ASN A 158 2.90 12.10 -12.31
N ALA A 159 3.66 11.11 -12.78
CA ALA A 159 5.10 11.26 -13.03
C ALA A 159 5.39 12.43 -13.99
N ALA A 160 4.63 12.51 -15.09
CA ALA A 160 4.79 13.59 -16.06
C ALA A 160 4.46 14.98 -15.47
N LEU A 161 3.45 15.07 -14.58
CA LEU A 161 3.11 16.31 -13.89
C LEU A 161 4.25 16.83 -13.00
N LEU A 162 5.06 15.93 -12.43
CA LEU A 162 6.24 16.28 -11.62
C LEU A 162 7.52 16.49 -12.45
N GLY A 163 7.43 16.43 -13.78
CA GLY A 163 8.53 16.72 -14.68
C GLY A 163 9.35 15.49 -15.11
N HIS A 164 8.91 14.27 -14.76
CA HIS A 164 9.56 13.06 -15.23
C HIS A 164 9.28 12.78 -16.70
N LYS A 165 10.30 12.29 -17.42
CA LYS A 165 10.19 11.99 -18.86
C LYS A 165 9.71 10.58 -19.15
N LYS A 166 9.89 9.67 -18.19
CA LYS A 166 9.58 8.24 -18.30
C LYS A 166 9.14 7.67 -16.97
N GLY A 167 8.51 6.51 -17.03
CA GLY A 167 8.10 5.76 -15.85
C GLY A 167 6.74 6.18 -15.31
N ALA A 168 6.40 5.58 -14.17
CA ALA A 168 5.18 5.82 -13.44
C ALA A 168 5.49 6.12 -11.98
N LEU A 169 4.86 7.15 -11.41
CA LEU A 169 4.89 7.47 -10.00
C LEU A 169 3.48 7.32 -9.46
N TYR A 170 3.26 6.27 -8.67
CA TYR A 170 1.97 6.12 -8.00
C TYR A 170 1.72 7.30 -7.06
N PRO A 171 0.47 7.78 -6.97
CA PRO A 171 0.13 8.84 -6.04
C PRO A 171 0.36 8.37 -4.60
N TRP A 172 0.82 9.29 -3.74
CA TRP A 172 0.93 9.04 -2.31
C TRP A 172 -0.44 8.77 -1.68
N ARG A 173 -1.45 9.53 -2.11
CA ARG A 173 -2.82 9.45 -1.61
C ARG A 173 -3.80 9.42 -2.77
N THR A 174 -4.67 8.40 -2.83
CA THR A 174 -5.65 8.32 -3.93
C THR A 174 -6.91 7.50 -3.61
N ILE A 175 -7.97 7.71 -4.38
CA ILE A 175 -9.14 6.82 -4.47
C ILE A 175 -9.29 6.29 -5.90
N THR A 176 -9.01 7.12 -6.91
CA THR A 176 -9.25 6.84 -8.34
C THR A 176 -7.97 6.58 -9.15
N GLY A 177 -6.81 6.59 -8.50
CA GLY A 177 -5.49 6.55 -9.13
C GLY A 177 -4.84 7.92 -9.34
N VAL A 178 -5.59 9.02 -9.14
CA VAL A 178 -5.06 10.40 -9.24
C VAL A 178 -4.57 10.89 -7.87
N GLU A 179 -3.47 11.64 -7.84
CA GLU A 179 -2.90 12.24 -6.63
C GLU A 179 -3.88 13.21 -5.96
N CYS A 180 -4.00 13.10 -4.63
CA CYS A 180 -4.89 13.88 -3.79
C CYS A 180 -4.18 14.52 -2.58
N SER A 181 -2.85 14.41 -2.50
CA SER A 181 -2.06 14.99 -1.41
C SER A 181 -2.01 16.52 -1.52
N GLY A 182 -2.49 17.21 -0.48
CA GLY A 182 -2.42 18.68 -0.40
C GLY A 182 -1.10 19.22 0.16
N TYR A 183 -0.24 18.36 0.71
CA TYR A 183 1.04 18.73 1.32
C TYR A 183 2.17 17.96 0.64
N PHE A 184 2.88 18.63 -0.28
CA PHE A 184 3.88 17.98 -1.12
C PHE A 184 5.08 17.37 -0.35
N PRO A 185 5.62 17.97 0.74
CA PRO A 185 6.87 17.48 1.34
C PRO A 185 6.75 16.07 1.91
N SER A 186 5.64 15.73 2.56
CA SER A 186 5.38 14.37 3.06
C SER A 186 4.31 13.61 2.25
N GLY A 187 3.98 14.13 1.06
CA GLY A 187 3.03 13.54 0.15
C GLY A 187 3.69 13.19 -1.16
N THR A 188 3.59 14.09 -2.14
CA THR A 188 4.12 13.90 -3.49
C THR A 188 5.63 13.59 -3.53
N ALA A 189 6.43 14.08 -2.58
CA ALA A 189 7.86 13.77 -2.49
C ALA A 189 8.17 12.39 -1.87
N ALA A 190 7.17 11.68 -1.34
CA ALA A 190 7.33 10.35 -0.77
C ALA A 190 7.34 9.26 -1.85
N TYR A 191 8.38 9.28 -2.69
CA TYR A 191 8.53 8.40 -3.86
C TYR A 191 8.58 6.91 -3.48
N HIS A 192 8.84 6.61 -2.22
CA HIS A 192 8.90 5.26 -1.68
C HIS A 192 7.57 4.47 -1.77
N ILE A 193 6.45 5.13 -2.12
CA ILE A 193 5.22 4.45 -2.58
C ILE A 193 5.48 3.49 -3.75
N ASN A 194 6.36 3.86 -4.69
CA ASN A 194 6.77 2.97 -5.78
C ASN A 194 7.58 1.77 -5.26
N GLY A 195 8.37 1.97 -4.22
CA GLY A 195 9.06 0.90 -3.51
C GLY A 195 8.05 -0.08 -2.91
N ALA A 196 6.98 0.43 -2.30
CA ALA A 196 5.91 -0.40 -1.74
C ALA A 196 5.17 -1.23 -2.81
N VAL A 197 4.75 -0.58 -3.89
CA VAL A 197 4.02 -1.23 -5.00
C VAL A 197 4.86 -2.30 -5.69
N SER A 198 6.11 -1.97 -6.06
CA SER A 198 7.01 -2.94 -6.70
C SER A 198 7.33 -4.11 -5.77
N TYR A 199 7.56 -3.85 -4.48
CA TYR A 199 7.79 -4.92 -3.50
C TYR A 199 6.60 -5.87 -3.40
N ALA A 200 5.36 -5.35 -3.31
CA ALA A 200 4.16 -6.20 -3.27
C ALA A 200 4.01 -7.09 -4.52
N VAL A 201 4.27 -6.55 -5.71
CA VAL A 201 4.28 -7.32 -6.97
C VAL A 201 5.33 -8.42 -6.92
N ILE A 202 6.55 -8.12 -6.46
CA ILE A 202 7.65 -9.08 -6.35
C ILE A 202 7.30 -10.17 -5.34
N GLN A 203 6.85 -9.81 -4.13
CA GLN A 203 6.50 -10.79 -3.10
C GLN A 203 5.34 -11.69 -3.55
N TYR A 204 4.33 -11.13 -4.21
CA TYR A 204 3.24 -11.91 -4.77
C TYR A 204 3.77 -12.98 -5.73
N TYR A 205 4.63 -12.60 -6.67
CA TYR A 205 5.22 -13.53 -7.62
C TYR A 205 6.11 -14.58 -6.93
N LEU A 206 7.00 -14.16 -6.01
CA LEU A 206 7.91 -15.07 -5.32
C LEU A 206 7.19 -16.09 -4.44
N THR A 207 6.00 -15.76 -3.95
CA THR A 207 5.19 -16.65 -3.09
C THR A 207 4.29 -17.58 -3.89
N THR A 208 3.69 -17.08 -4.98
CA THR A 208 2.68 -17.83 -5.76
C THR A 208 3.24 -18.50 -7.02
N LEU A 209 4.35 -18.00 -7.55
CA LEU A 209 4.90 -18.33 -8.86
C LEU A 209 3.89 -18.13 -10.01
N ASP A 210 2.91 -17.25 -9.84
CA ASP A 210 1.89 -16.91 -10.86
C ASP A 210 2.52 -16.11 -12.01
N GLU A 211 3.09 -16.82 -12.98
CA GLU A 211 3.69 -16.22 -14.19
C GLU A 211 2.64 -15.55 -15.08
N ALA A 212 1.37 -15.99 -15.04
CA ALA A 212 0.31 -15.34 -15.82
C ALA A 212 0.07 -13.92 -15.31
N PHE A 213 -0.07 -13.74 -13.99
CA PHE A 213 -0.12 -12.41 -13.37
C PHE A 213 1.11 -11.57 -13.70
N LEU A 214 2.31 -12.16 -13.60
CA LEU A 214 3.54 -11.41 -13.84
C LEU A 214 3.61 -10.91 -15.29
N LYS A 215 3.25 -11.73 -16.28
CA LYS A 215 3.23 -11.35 -17.70
C LYS A 215 2.13 -10.33 -18.03
N GLU A 216 0.93 -10.52 -17.47
CA GLU A 216 -0.24 -9.70 -17.78
C GLU A 216 -0.14 -8.29 -17.18
N MET A 217 0.39 -8.17 -15.96
CA MET A 217 0.36 -6.90 -15.21
C MET A 217 1.64 -6.62 -14.42
N GLY A 218 2.21 -7.61 -13.74
CA GLY A 218 3.30 -7.39 -12.79
C GLY A 218 4.54 -6.78 -13.44
N LEU A 219 4.97 -7.32 -14.58
CA LEU A 219 6.19 -6.90 -15.25
C LEU A 219 6.10 -5.46 -15.77
N GLU A 220 4.94 -5.03 -16.27
CA GLU A 220 4.73 -3.64 -16.68
C GLU A 220 4.82 -2.67 -15.51
N ILE A 221 4.26 -3.01 -14.35
CA ILE A 221 4.39 -2.20 -13.11
C ILE A 221 5.87 -2.09 -12.71
N LEU A 222 6.60 -3.21 -12.68
CA LEU A 222 8.01 -3.21 -12.28
C LEU A 222 8.88 -2.39 -13.23
N ILE A 223 8.69 -2.54 -14.55
CA ILE A 223 9.45 -1.77 -15.55
C ILE A 223 9.15 -0.27 -15.44
N GLU A 224 7.89 0.13 -15.30
CA GLU A 224 7.54 1.56 -15.27
C GLU A 224 7.96 2.24 -13.97
N THR A 225 7.90 1.53 -12.85
CA THR A 225 8.43 2.04 -11.58
C THR A 225 9.97 2.06 -11.58
N ALA A 226 10.63 1.10 -12.22
CA ALA A 226 12.09 1.09 -12.42
C ALA A 226 12.55 2.25 -13.33
N ARG A 227 11.80 2.56 -14.39
CA ARG A 227 12.02 3.73 -15.25
C ARG A 227 11.98 5.03 -14.47
N LEU A 228 11.03 5.17 -13.53
CA LEU A 228 10.97 6.34 -12.67
C LEU A 228 12.26 6.44 -11.83
N TRP A 229 12.73 5.34 -11.24
CA TRP A 229 13.97 5.35 -10.46
C TRP A 229 15.17 5.79 -11.30
N LEU A 230 15.29 5.31 -12.54
CA LEU A 230 16.34 5.74 -13.47
C LEU A 230 16.25 7.23 -13.84
N ASP A 231 15.03 7.76 -14.02
CA ASP A 231 14.82 9.19 -14.35
C ASP A 231 15.02 10.11 -13.14
N THR A 232 14.76 9.61 -11.93
CA THR A 232 14.92 10.35 -10.67
C THR A 232 16.36 10.38 -10.18
N GLY A 233 17.07 9.25 -10.30
CA GLY A 233 18.40 9.12 -9.72
C GLY A 233 19.52 9.71 -10.60
N VAL A 234 20.67 9.93 -9.97
CA VAL A 234 21.83 10.56 -10.59
C VAL A 234 23.12 9.86 -10.15
N TYR A 235 24.04 9.68 -11.09
CA TYR A 235 25.39 9.21 -10.75
C TYR A 235 26.26 10.35 -10.24
N ASP A 236 26.87 10.16 -9.08
CA ASP A 236 27.88 11.09 -8.58
C ASP A 236 29.24 10.89 -9.27
N ARG A 237 30.23 11.70 -8.85
CA ARG A 237 31.59 11.64 -9.41
C ARG A 237 32.33 10.34 -9.08
N GLN A 238 31.87 9.59 -8.09
CA GLN A 238 32.41 8.29 -7.70
C GLN A 238 31.69 7.13 -8.41
N GLY A 239 30.70 7.43 -9.26
CA GLY A 239 29.91 6.44 -9.98
C GLY A 239 28.82 5.79 -9.13
N ARG A 240 28.50 6.33 -7.95
CA ARG A 240 27.39 5.84 -7.13
C ARG A 240 26.08 6.44 -7.63
N PHE A 241 25.02 5.63 -7.67
CA PHE A 241 23.69 6.06 -8.04
C PHE A 241 22.96 6.59 -6.80
N ASN A 242 22.59 7.87 -6.82
CA ASN A 242 21.98 8.59 -5.71
C ASN A 242 20.53 8.96 -6.06
N ILE A 243 19.66 9.03 -5.06
CA ILE A 243 18.30 9.55 -5.19
C ILE A 243 18.21 10.75 -4.25
N LEU A 244 17.89 11.91 -4.81
CA LEU A 244 17.95 13.20 -4.12
C LEU A 244 16.55 13.77 -3.93
N GLU A 245 16.40 14.66 -2.94
CA GLU A 245 15.17 15.44 -2.70
C GLU A 245 13.89 14.60 -2.53
N VAL A 246 13.98 13.46 -1.84
CA VAL A 246 12.86 12.54 -1.56
C VAL A 246 12.47 12.54 -0.08
N THR A 247 11.28 12.04 0.22
CA THR A 247 10.85 11.79 1.61
C THR A 247 10.73 10.28 1.83
N GLY A 248 11.30 9.79 2.93
CA GLY A 248 11.17 8.39 3.36
C GLY A 248 9.92 8.16 4.22
N PRO A 249 9.74 6.94 4.75
CA PRO A 249 8.71 6.64 5.74
C PRO A 249 8.66 7.58 6.95
N ASP A 250 9.80 8.11 7.38
CA ASP A 250 9.84 9.13 8.42
C ASP A 250 9.41 10.51 7.89
N GLU A 251 8.14 10.85 8.07
CA GLU A 251 7.62 12.17 7.70
C GLU A 251 8.02 13.30 8.69
N TYR A 252 8.80 13.02 9.73
CA TYR A 252 9.44 14.05 10.58
C TYR A 252 10.77 14.55 10.01
N THR A 253 11.17 14.12 8.81
CA THR A 253 12.10 14.85 7.96
C THR A 253 11.73 14.62 6.50
N CYS A 254 11.50 15.68 5.72
CA CYS A 254 11.11 15.59 4.31
C CYS A 254 12.17 16.19 3.39
N MET A 255 12.12 15.81 2.10
CA MET A 255 12.99 16.34 1.05
C MET A 255 14.48 16.16 1.35
N VAL A 256 14.86 14.94 1.73
CA VAL A 256 16.22 14.53 2.06
C VAL A 256 16.90 13.84 0.89
N ASP A 257 18.22 13.80 0.95
CA ASP A 257 19.04 13.05 0.00
C ASP A 257 19.36 11.66 0.54
N ASN A 258 19.28 10.68 -0.35
CA ASN A 258 19.69 9.30 -0.11
C ASN A 258 19.02 8.66 1.10
N ASN A 259 17.70 8.86 1.27
CA ASN A 259 16.96 8.14 2.30
C ASN A 259 17.18 6.62 2.16
N TYR A 260 17.62 5.97 3.24
CA TYR A 260 18.06 4.58 3.21
C TYR A 260 16.95 3.64 2.72
N TYR A 261 15.72 3.80 3.23
CA TYR A 261 14.57 3.01 2.81
C TYR A 261 14.27 3.18 1.32
N THR A 262 14.24 4.42 0.87
CA THR A 262 13.93 4.76 -0.52
C THR A 262 14.96 4.14 -1.45
N ASN A 263 16.25 4.32 -1.18
CA ASN A 263 17.33 3.76 -2.00
C ASN A 263 17.33 2.22 -1.97
N ALA A 264 17.11 1.60 -0.81
CA ALA A 264 17.01 0.15 -0.69
C ALA A 264 15.83 -0.41 -1.52
N SER A 265 14.66 0.23 -1.44
CA SER A 265 13.48 -0.17 -2.21
C SER A 265 13.66 0.03 -3.72
N ALA A 266 14.31 1.12 -4.13
CA ALA A 266 14.65 1.40 -5.53
C ALA A 266 15.63 0.36 -6.08
N LYS A 267 16.70 0.03 -5.32
CA LYS A 267 17.64 -1.04 -5.65
C LYS A 267 16.94 -2.37 -5.83
N TYR A 268 16.02 -2.69 -4.91
CA TYR A 268 15.25 -3.93 -4.96
C TYR A 268 14.36 -4.00 -6.22
N ASN A 269 13.65 -2.91 -6.54
CA ASN A 269 12.82 -2.82 -7.74
C ASN A 269 13.65 -2.95 -9.02
N LEU A 270 14.68 -2.12 -9.19
CA LEU A 270 15.56 -2.11 -10.37
C LEU A 270 16.16 -3.51 -10.63
N SER A 271 16.67 -4.16 -9.58
CA SER A 271 17.25 -5.49 -9.68
C SER A 271 16.23 -6.55 -10.10
N HIS A 272 15.02 -6.53 -9.53
CA HIS A 272 14.00 -7.54 -9.83
C HIS A 272 13.30 -7.29 -11.16
N ALA A 273 13.08 -6.03 -11.55
CA ALA A 273 12.55 -5.68 -12.86
C ALA A 273 13.42 -6.28 -13.97
N ALA A 274 14.74 -6.09 -13.88
CA ALA A 274 15.69 -6.67 -14.83
C ALA A 274 15.71 -8.20 -14.79
N LYS A 275 15.84 -8.81 -13.59
CA LYS A 275 15.90 -10.29 -13.45
C LYS A 275 14.64 -10.99 -13.97
N LEU A 276 13.46 -10.46 -13.64
CA LEU A 276 12.18 -11.04 -14.03
C LEU A 276 11.90 -10.84 -15.53
N TYR A 277 12.32 -9.70 -16.07
CA TYR A 277 12.31 -9.47 -17.52
C TYR A 277 13.20 -10.49 -18.25
N GLU A 278 14.47 -10.61 -17.85
CA GLU A 278 15.43 -11.54 -18.47
C GLU A 278 14.91 -12.97 -18.41
N LYS A 279 14.34 -13.40 -17.27
CA LYS A 279 13.74 -14.72 -17.07
C LYS A 279 12.65 -15.03 -18.10
N LEU A 280 11.83 -14.04 -18.47
CA LEU A 280 10.64 -14.22 -19.32
C LEU A 280 10.81 -13.63 -20.73
N SER A 281 11.98 -13.10 -21.09
CA SER A 281 12.27 -12.44 -22.37
C SER A 281 11.98 -13.31 -23.61
N GLY A 282 12.02 -14.63 -23.45
CA GLY A 282 11.66 -15.58 -24.51
C GLY A 282 10.16 -15.72 -24.79
N ASP A 283 9.30 -15.35 -23.84
CA ASP A 283 7.83 -15.48 -23.91
C ASP A 283 7.22 -14.45 -24.88
N GLU A 284 6.22 -14.88 -25.64
CA GLU A 284 5.59 -14.07 -26.68
C GLU A 284 4.79 -12.87 -26.13
N GLU A 285 4.17 -13.02 -24.96
CA GLU A 285 3.45 -11.92 -24.30
C GLU A 285 4.43 -10.85 -23.81
N VAL A 286 5.59 -11.27 -23.29
CA VAL A 286 6.65 -10.37 -22.82
C VAL A 286 7.32 -9.64 -23.98
N LYS A 287 7.48 -10.29 -25.14
CA LYS A 287 7.94 -9.61 -26.37
C LYS A 287 6.97 -8.52 -26.80
N LYS A 288 5.66 -8.82 -26.83
CA LYS A 288 4.62 -7.81 -27.13
C LYS A 288 4.60 -6.68 -26.12
N LEU A 289 4.79 -6.98 -24.83
CA LEU A 289 4.95 -5.96 -23.79
C LEU A 289 6.16 -5.07 -24.08
N SER A 290 7.32 -5.67 -24.41
CA SER A 290 8.56 -4.95 -24.74
C SER A 290 8.36 -4.00 -25.91
N GLU A 291 7.72 -4.48 -26.99
CA GLU A 291 7.40 -3.68 -28.17
C GLU A 291 6.46 -2.52 -27.82
N ARG A 292 5.40 -2.78 -27.05
CA ARG A 292 4.43 -1.76 -26.59
C ARG A 292 5.10 -0.69 -25.74
N LEU A 293 5.99 -1.09 -24.84
CA LEU A 293 6.73 -0.20 -23.95
C LEU A 293 7.96 0.44 -24.62
N LYS A 294 8.32 0.02 -25.83
CA LYS A 294 9.58 0.37 -26.51
C LYS A 294 10.79 0.15 -25.59
N LEU A 295 10.77 -0.95 -24.86
CA LEU A 295 11.81 -1.35 -23.92
C LEU A 295 13.03 -1.84 -24.71
N SER A 296 14.22 -1.31 -24.39
CA SER A 296 15.47 -1.73 -25.02
C SER A 296 16.34 -2.53 -24.06
N GLU A 297 17.27 -3.33 -24.59
CA GLU A 297 18.22 -4.09 -23.77
C GLU A 297 19.13 -3.15 -22.97
N GLU A 298 19.50 -1.99 -23.52
CA GLU A 298 20.30 -0.99 -22.81
C GLU A 298 19.55 -0.40 -21.60
N GLU A 299 18.22 -0.28 -21.68
CA GLU A 299 17.41 0.19 -20.56
C GLU A 299 17.43 -0.84 -19.41
N ILE A 300 17.40 -2.14 -19.72
CA ILE A 300 17.53 -3.23 -18.74
C ILE A 300 18.93 -3.28 -18.11
N ASP A 301 19.98 -3.11 -18.92
CA ASP A 301 21.35 -3.05 -18.41
C ASP A 301 21.59 -1.82 -17.53
N GLU A 302 20.97 -0.68 -17.85
CA GLU A 302 21.02 0.51 -16.99
C GLU A 302 20.27 0.28 -15.67
N MET A 303 19.14 -0.46 -15.66
CA MET A 303 18.49 -0.86 -14.40
C MET A 303 19.43 -1.68 -13.51
N LYS A 304 20.15 -2.65 -14.08
CA LYS A 304 21.12 -3.48 -13.35
C LYS A 304 22.26 -2.63 -12.80
N LYS A 305 22.84 -1.77 -13.64
CA LYS A 305 23.94 -0.88 -13.26
C LYS A 305 23.55 0.09 -12.14
N ALA A 306 22.37 0.72 -12.24
CA ALA A 306 21.87 1.62 -11.20
C ALA A 306 21.61 0.87 -9.89
N ALA A 307 21.05 -0.35 -9.96
CA ALA A 307 20.87 -1.18 -8.77
C ALA A 307 22.22 -1.55 -8.13
N ASP A 308 23.21 -1.96 -8.90
CA ASP A 308 24.53 -2.36 -8.39
C ASP A 308 25.28 -1.19 -7.75
N ASN A 309 25.14 0.00 -8.32
CA ASN A 309 25.80 1.22 -7.85
C ASN A 309 24.95 2.06 -6.89
N MET A 310 23.76 1.62 -6.50
CA MET A 310 22.88 2.34 -5.56
C MET A 310 23.64 2.67 -4.28
N TYR A 311 23.73 3.95 -3.95
CA TYR A 311 24.31 4.41 -2.69
C TYR A 311 23.35 4.11 -1.55
N LEU A 312 23.84 3.40 -0.54
CA LEU A 312 23.14 3.18 0.72
C LEU A 312 23.97 3.83 1.83
N PRO A 313 23.45 4.86 2.54
CA PRO A 313 24.21 5.54 3.58
C PRO A 313 24.74 4.55 4.63
N TYR A 314 26.00 4.73 5.02
CA TYR A 314 26.63 3.97 6.08
C TYR A 314 27.62 4.87 6.81
N ASP A 315 27.56 4.85 8.14
CA ASP A 315 28.46 5.59 9.00
C ASP A 315 29.45 4.63 9.67
N GLU A 316 30.74 4.81 9.37
CA GLU A 316 31.81 3.94 9.86
C GLU A 316 32.11 4.13 11.36
N GLU A 317 31.81 5.31 11.93
CA GLU A 317 32.08 5.62 13.34
C GLU A 317 31.08 4.90 14.25
N TYR A 318 29.80 4.99 13.91
CA TYR A 318 28.73 4.30 14.64
C TYR A 318 28.53 2.86 14.17
N GLY A 319 28.96 2.51 12.96
CA GLY A 319 28.72 1.21 12.34
C GLY A 319 27.23 0.96 12.04
N ILE A 320 26.50 2.03 11.68
CA ILE A 320 25.05 2.04 11.42
C ILE A 320 24.74 2.57 10.02
N ASN A 321 23.51 2.37 9.57
CA ASN A 321 22.99 3.08 8.41
C ASN A 321 22.16 4.28 8.88
N PRO A 322 22.64 5.53 8.70
CA PRO A 322 21.81 6.68 8.99
C PRO A 322 20.59 6.75 8.06
N GLN A 323 19.51 7.38 8.51
CA GLN A 323 18.26 7.50 7.75
C GLN A 323 18.47 8.19 6.39
N ASP A 324 19.29 9.24 6.38
CA ASP A 324 19.59 10.07 5.22
C ASP A 324 20.95 10.79 5.42
N ASP A 325 21.43 11.47 4.39
CA ASP A 325 22.74 12.15 4.40
C ASP A 325 22.90 13.26 5.47
N SER A 326 21.79 13.76 6.02
CA SER A 326 21.77 14.82 7.03
C SER A 326 21.54 14.31 8.45
N PHE A 327 21.02 13.10 8.63
CA PHE A 327 20.46 12.62 9.90
C PHE A 327 21.43 12.79 11.09
N LEU A 328 22.65 12.23 11.00
CA LEU A 328 23.64 12.29 12.09
C LEU A 328 24.25 13.67 12.32
N LYS A 329 23.99 14.65 11.43
CA LYS A 329 24.44 16.04 11.59
C LYS A 329 23.49 16.87 12.46
N LYS A 330 22.29 16.34 12.74
CA LYS A 330 21.26 17.01 13.54
C LYS A 330 21.47 16.75 15.04
N PRO A 331 21.08 17.68 15.93
CA PRO A 331 20.97 17.38 17.35
C PRO A 331 19.98 16.24 17.62
N VAL A 332 20.26 15.43 18.65
CA VAL A 332 19.35 14.38 19.13
C VAL A 332 18.15 15.02 19.84
N TRP A 333 16.94 14.52 19.57
CA TRP A 333 15.75 14.94 20.30
C TRP A 333 15.70 14.28 21.68
N ASP A 334 15.50 15.06 22.74
CA ASP A 334 15.40 14.52 24.10
C ASP A 334 13.98 14.01 24.39
N LEU A 335 13.71 12.76 23.94
CA LEU A 335 12.41 12.10 24.17
C LEU A 335 12.12 11.91 25.67
N ALA A 336 13.14 11.74 26.50
CA ALA A 336 12.97 11.50 27.93
C ALA A 336 12.52 12.78 28.67
N ALA A 337 13.02 13.94 28.25
CA ALA A 337 12.61 15.24 28.79
C ALA A 337 11.36 15.83 28.12
N THR A 338 10.86 15.25 27.02
CA THR A 338 9.66 15.75 26.34
C THR A 338 8.40 15.47 27.17
N PRO A 339 7.59 16.50 27.51
CA PRO A 339 6.32 16.32 28.22
C PRO A 339 5.37 15.36 27.50
N LYS A 340 4.64 14.52 28.25
CA LYS A 340 3.73 13.51 27.68
C LYS A 340 2.58 14.13 26.89
N GLU A 341 2.13 15.30 27.33
CA GLU A 341 1.08 16.11 26.70
C GLU A 341 1.48 16.73 25.37
N GLU A 342 2.77 16.69 25.01
CA GLU A 342 3.26 17.16 23.71
C GLU A 342 3.37 16.04 22.67
N PHE A 343 2.88 14.84 23.00
CA PHE A 343 2.72 13.74 22.05
C PHE A 343 1.28 13.63 21.54
N PRO A 344 1.09 13.33 20.23
CA PRO A 344 2.12 13.13 19.22
C PRO A 344 2.77 14.46 18.76
N LEU A 345 4.10 14.46 18.61
CA LEU A 345 4.91 15.67 18.40
C LEU A 345 4.39 16.59 17.28
N LEU A 346 3.89 16.02 16.17
CA LEU A 346 3.35 16.79 15.03
C LEU A 346 2.21 17.74 15.40
N LEU A 347 1.45 17.47 16.47
CA LEU A 347 0.35 18.32 16.91
C LEU A 347 0.82 19.50 17.78
N HIS A 348 2.06 19.46 18.26
CA HIS A 348 2.61 20.43 19.22
C HIS A 348 3.82 21.19 18.67
N TYR A 349 4.53 20.60 17.71
CA TYR A 349 5.73 21.15 17.12
C TYR A 349 5.54 21.37 15.61
N HIS A 350 5.96 22.54 15.15
CA HIS A 350 5.97 22.84 13.71
C HIS A 350 6.89 21.84 12.96
N PRO A 351 6.54 21.37 11.75
CA PRO A 351 7.37 20.42 11.00
C PRO A 351 8.84 20.82 10.87
N LEU A 352 9.13 22.08 10.48
CA LEU A 352 10.52 22.60 10.43
C LEU A 352 11.28 22.55 11.76
N HIS A 353 10.58 22.49 12.90
CA HIS A 353 11.24 22.25 14.18
C HIS A 353 11.70 20.79 14.26
N LEU A 354 10.80 19.84 13.99
CA LEU A 354 11.09 18.39 13.98
C LEU A 354 12.19 18.02 12.98
N TYR A 355 12.15 18.60 11.78
CA TYR A 355 13.09 18.30 10.67
C TYR A 355 14.56 18.58 11.03
N ARG A 356 14.81 19.38 12.07
CA ARG A 356 16.15 19.76 12.55
C ARG A 356 16.73 18.81 13.59
N TYR A 357 16.01 17.76 13.98
CA TYR A 357 16.46 16.82 15.01
C TYR A 357 16.51 15.38 14.49
N GLN A 358 17.25 14.55 15.21
CA GLN A 358 17.18 13.10 15.09
C GLN A 358 15.95 12.62 15.86
N VAL A 359 14.80 12.59 15.19
CA VAL A 359 13.56 12.04 15.70
C VAL A 359 12.73 11.52 14.53
N CYS A 360 12.30 10.28 14.63
CA CYS A 360 11.51 9.63 13.59
C CYS A 360 10.05 9.55 14.02
N LYS A 361 9.13 9.80 13.09
CA LYS A 361 7.69 9.56 13.25
C LYS A 361 7.39 8.07 13.40
N GLN A 362 8.11 7.25 12.64
CA GLN A 362 7.87 5.81 12.45
C GLN A 362 9.13 5.13 11.91
N ALA A 363 9.10 3.80 11.78
CA ALA A 363 10.23 3.03 11.27
C ALA A 363 10.57 3.40 9.81
N ASP A 364 11.85 3.70 9.55
CA ASP A 364 12.42 4.05 8.25
C ASP A 364 13.55 3.08 7.87
N THR A 365 14.80 3.33 8.30
CA THR A 365 15.94 2.40 8.11
C THR A 365 15.65 1.00 8.67
N VAL A 366 15.09 0.93 9.88
CA VAL A 366 14.79 -0.36 10.53
C VAL A 366 13.75 -1.15 9.74
N LEU A 367 12.77 -0.47 9.11
CA LEU A 367 11.80 -1.13 8.24
C LEU A 367 12.51 -1.75 7.02
N SER A 368 13.55 -1.09 6.47
CA SER A 368 14.34 -1.65 5.38
C SER A 368 15.03 -2.96 5.74
N TYR A 369 15.50 -3.13 6.98
CA TYR A 369 16.12 -4.39 7.41
C TYR A 369 15.13 -5.54 7.48
N PHE A 370 13.89 -5.25 7.88
CA PHE A 370 12.82 -6.23 7.88
C PHE A 370 12.47 -6.68 6.45
N LEU A 371 12.37 -5.74 5.51
CA LEU A 371 11.97 -6.03 4.13
C LEU A 371 13.10 -6.58 3.26
N PHE A 372 14.34 -6.15 3.52
CA PHE A 372 15.54 -6.45 2.72
C PHE A 372 16.68 -7.00 3.59
N PRO A 373 16.49 -8.17 4.22
CA PRO A 373 17.40 -8.68 5.26
C PRO A 373 18.80 -9.05 4.77
N THR A 374 19.05 -9.02 3.46
CA THR A 374 20.34 -9.36 2.85
C THR A 374 21.18 -8.15 2.46
N LEU A 375 20.67 -6.92 2.64
CA LEU A 375 21.40 -5.70 2.24
C LEU A 375 22.49 -5.30 3.24
N GLN A 376 22.44 -5.78 4.48
CA GLN A 376 23.37 -5.42 5.55
C GLN A 376 23.76 -6.60 6.42
N SER A 377 24.82 -6.42 7.19
CA SER A 377 25.22 -7.39 8.21
C SER A 377 24.24 -7.36 9.40
N ALA A 378 24.04 -8.50 10.07
CA ALA A 378 23.22 -8.56 11.28
C ALA A 378 23.75 -7.64 12.39
N GLU A 379 25.07 -7.46 12.48
CA GLU A 379 25.70 -6.55 13.44
C GLU A 379 25.32 -5.09 13.17
N THR A 380 25.39 -4.64 11.92
CA THR A 380 24.96 -3.30 11.51
C THR A 380 23.47 -3.09 11.80
N MET A 381 22.64 -4.08 11.46
CA MET A 381 21.20 -4.01 11.72
C MET A 381 20.89 -3.87 13.22
N GLU A 382 21.59 -4.63 14.07
CA GLU A 382 21.42 -4.54 15.52
C GLU A 382 21.87 -3.18 16.06
N LYS A 383 23.02 -2.66 15.63
CA LYS A 383 23.51 -1.34 16.05
C LYS A 383 22.53 -0.24 15.65
N SER A 384 22.06 -0.26 14.41
CA SER A 384 21.07 0.70 13.91
C SER A 384 19.70 0.59 14.60
N PHE A 385 19.28 -0.60 15.05
CA PHE A 385 18.04 -0.78 15.80
C PHE A 385 18.14 -0.23 17.24
N ARG A 386 19.33 -0.31 17.83
CA ARG A 386 19.59 0.18 19.20
C ARG A 386 19.84 1.69 19.26
N TYR A 387 20.35 2.26 18.18
CA TYR A 387 20.46 3.70 17.98
C TYR A 387 19.06 4.31 17.87
#